data_AF-A0A532EFS3-F1
#
_entry.id   AF-A0A532EFS3-F1
#
_cell.length_a   1.000
_cell.length_b   1.000
_cell.length_c   1.000
_cell.angle_alpha   90.00
_cell.angle_beta   90.00
_cell.angle_gamma   90.00
#
_symmetry.space_group_name_H-M   'P 1'
#
loop_
_entity.id
_entity.type
_entity.pdbx_description
1 polymer ?
#
loop_
_entity_poly.entity_id
_entity_poly.type
_entity_poly.pdbx_seq_one_letter_code
_entity_poly.pdbx_strand_id
1 'polypeptide(L)'
;MSHQTIASLWEEHSREGWPRFSSPNEGQLMTLDTVIGGCAVFYLDGQTEMDSQRIAILQDCVADLDTLLDDLTEDSLGYFQRLRRLAAALVQLNQAT
;
A
#
# COMPACT_ATOMS: atom_id res chain seq x y z
N MET A 1 2.52 -15.20 3.90
CA MET A 1 3.37 -14.00 4.11
C MET A 1 3.83 -13.99 5.57
N SER A 2 4.96 -13.35 5.92
CA SER A 2 5.42 -13.22 7.32
C SER A 2 5.45 -11.75 7.76
N HIS A 3 5.39 -11.50 9.07
CA HIS A 3 5.55 -10.16 9.64
C HIS A 3 6.84 -9.49 9.18
N GLN A 4 7.95 -10.24 9.09
CA GLN A 4 9.22 -9.72 8.61
C GLN A 4 9.16 -9.27 7.15
N THR A 5 8.44 -9.99 6.28
CA THR A 5 8.22 -9.56 4.89
C THR A 5 7.46 -8.24 4.82
N ILE A 6 6.40 -8.07 5.62
CA ILE A 6 5.64 -6.80 5.67
C ILE A 6 6.53 -5.67 6.17
N ALA A 7 7.31 -5.90 7.24
CA ALA A 7 8.22 -4.91 7.78
C ALA A 7 9.25 -4.44 6.74
N SER A 8 9.85 -5.36 5.96
CA SER A 8 10.79 -4.99 4.90
C SER A 8 10.14 -4.20 3.76
N LEU A 9 8.92 -4.55 3.34
CA LEU A 9 8.19 -3.81 2.31
C LEU A 9 7.81 -2.40 2.78
N TRP A 10 7.35 -2.27 4.02
CA TRP A 10 7.06 -0.98 4.62
C TRP A 10 8.31 -0.12 4.75
N GLU A 11 9.43 -0.70 5.18
CA GLU A 11 10.70 0.01 5.30
C GLU A 11 11.22 0.48 3.93
N GLU A 12 11.10 -0.34 2.89
CA GLU A 12 11.42 0.05 1.51
C GLU A 12 10.56 1.22 1.03
N HIS A 13 9.24 1.17 1.27
CA HIS A 13 8.30 2.22 0.86
C HIS A 13 8.52 3.53 1.63
N SER A 14 8.58 3.47 2.96
CA SER A 14 8.59 4.64 3.84
C SER A 14 9.90 5.43 3.85
N ARG A 15 11.00 4.85 3.35
CA ARG A 15 12.26 5.57 3.12
C ARG A 15 12.16 6.56 1.96
N GLU A 16 11.27 6.31 1.02
CA GLU A 16 11.10 7.13 -0.17
C GLU A 16 10.14 8.28 0.14
N GLY A 17 10.57 9.50 -0.17
CA GLY A 17 9.70 10.66 -0.07
C GLY A 17 8.57 10.60 -1.10
N TRP A 18 7.52 11.38 -0.87
CA TRP A 18 6.47 11.58 -1.86
C TRP A 18 7.08 12.02 -3.20
N PRO A 19 6.79 11.32 -4.33
CA PRO A 19 7.42 11.59 -5.61
C PRO A 19 6.97 12.93 -6.17
N ARG A 20 7.78 13.53 -7.05
CA ARG A 20 7.37 14.70 -7.84
C ARG A 20 6.74 14.23 -9.14
N PHE A 21 5.45 14.51 -9.33
CA PHE A 21 4.72 14.16 -10.55
C PHE A 21 3.52 15.09 -10.73
N SER A 22 2.84 14.98 -11.86
CA SER A 22 1.56 15.64 -12.11
C SER A 22 0.59 14.61 -12.65
N SER A 23 -0.55 14.45 -11.98
CA SER A 23 -1.61 13.54 -12.39
C SER A 23 -2.96 14.16 -12.02
N PRO A 24 -4.00 14.02 -12.86
CA PRO A 24 -5.36 14.37 -12.45
C PRO A 24 -5.82 13.57 -11.21
N ASN A 25 -5.17 12.44 -10.93
CA ASN A 25 -5.50 11.52 -9.84
C ASN A 25 -4.62 11.72 -8.59
N GLU A 26 -3.84 12.81 -8.49
CA GLU A 26 -2.91 13.04 -7.37
C GLU A 26 -3.60 12.96 -6.00
N GLY A 27 -4.80 13.55 -5.85
CA GLY A 27 -5.55 13.47 -4.59
C GLY A 27 -5.99 12.04 -4.23
N GLN A 28 -6.34 11.22 -5.22
CA GLN A 28 -6.67 9.81 -4.99
C GLN A 28 -5.42 9.03 -4.57
N LEU A 29 -4.30 9.27 -5.24
CA LEU A 29 -3.02 8.65 -4.93
C LEU A 29 -2.51 8.99 -3.52
N MET A 30 -2.69 10.24 -3.07
CA MET A 30 -2.40 10.63 -1.68
C MET A 30 -3.28 9.90 -0.66
N THR A 31 -4.56 9.72 -1.01
CA THR A 31 -5.51 9.00 -0.16
C THR A 31 -5.11 7.52 -0.03
N LEU A 32 -4.76 6.88 -1.15
CA LEU A 32 -4.28 5.50 -1.19
C LEU A 32 -3.03 5.32 -0.33
N ASP A 33 -2.03 6.20 -0.47
CA ASP A 33 -0.81 6.15 0.34
C ASP A 33 -1.10 6.27 1.84
N THR A 34 -1.92 7.24 2.21
CA THR A 34 -2.30 7.48 3.62
C THR A 34 -3.01 6.26 4.23
N VAL A 35 -3.98 5.68 3.50
CA VAL A 35 -4.78 4.56 3.98
C VAL A 35 -3.92 3.29 4.11
N ILE A 36 -3.14 2.96 3.09
CA ILE A 36 -2.27 1.78 3.09
C ILE A 36 -1.18 1.92 4.14
N GLY A 37 -0.54 3.10 4.25
CA GLY A 37 0.46 3.39 5.27
C GLY A 37 -0.10 3.24 6.69
N GLY A 38 -1.32 3.75 6.93
CA GLY A 38 -2.02 3.56 8.20
C GLY A 38 -2.27 2.08 8.53
N CYS A 39 -2.65 1.27 7.56
CA CYS A 39 -2.83 -0.18 7.75
C CYS A 39 -1.50 -0.90 8.03
N ALA A 40 -0.43 -0.52 7.33
CA ALA A 40 0.90 -1.08 7.55
C ALA A 40 1.42 -0.77 8.95
N VAL A 41 1.32 0.50 9.39
CA VAL A 41 1.69 0.90 10.75
C VAL A 41 0.85 0.18 11.79
N PHE A 42 -0.48 0.11 11.60
CA PHE A 42 -1.37 -0.61 12.51
C PHE A 42 -0.96 -2.07 12.71
N TYR A 43 -0.66 -2.78 11.61
CA TYR A 43 -0.21 -4.17 11.66
C TYR A 43 1.17 -4.31 12.34
N LEU A 44 2.11 -3.43 12.02
CA LEU A 44 3.49 -3.50 12.54
C LEU A 44 3.63 -3.07 14.00
N ASP A 45 2.69 -2.27 14.53
CA ASP A 45 2.67 -1.82 15.94
C ASP A 45 2.14 -2.90 16.91
N GLY A 46 2.15 -4.17 16.48
CA GLY A 46 1.86 -5.33 17.34
C GLY A 46 0.40 -5.77 17.37
N GLN A 47 -0.45 -5.25 16.46
CA GLN A 47 -1.78 -5.83 16.25
C GLN A 47 -1.66 -7.09 15.41
N THR A 48 -1.91 -8.24 16.04
CA THR A 48 -1.66 -9.56 15.44
C THR A 48 -2.53 -9.84 14.21
N GLU A 49 -3.71 -9.23 14.13
CA GLU A 49 -4.70 -9.44 13.07
C GLU A 49 -5.36 -8.12 12.68
N MET A 50 -5.56 -7.92 11.38
CA MET A 50 -6.42 -6.85 10.88
C MET A 50 -7.87 -7.34 10.85
N ASP A 51 -8.81 -6.48 11.20
CA ASP A 51 -10.23 -6.78 11.04
C ASP A 51 -10.66 -6.83 9.56
N SER A 52 -11.79 -7.50 9.32
CA SER A 52 -12.39 -7.66 7.99
C SER A 52 -12.65 -6.34 7.24
N GLN A 53 -12.93 -5.24 7.95
CA GLN A 53 -13.16 -3.94 7.32
C GLN A 53 -11.85 -3.36 6.77
N ARG A 54 -10.75 -3.43 7.53
CA ARG A 54 -9.41 -3.03 7.04
C ARG A 54 -8.94 -3.88 5.87
N ILE A 55 -9.24 -5.18 5.88
CA ILE A 55 -8.92 -6.08 4.77
C ILE A 55 -9.68 -5.67 3.50
N ALA A 56 -10.99 -5.41 3.60
CA ALA A 56 -11.80 -4.96 2.47
C ALA A 56 -11.30 -3.63 1.90
N ILE A 57 -10.97 -2.67 2.77
CA ILE A 57 -10.38 -1.38 2.35
C ILE A 57 -9.09 -1.60 1.57
N LEU A 58 -8.19 -2.48 2.04
CA LEU A 58 -6.95 -2.76 1.33
C LEU A 58 -7.15 -3.47 -0.02
N GLN A 59 -8.18 -4.31 -0.14
CA GLN A 59 -8.54 -4.91 -1.43
C GLN A 59 -9.00 -3.85 -2.44
N ASP A 60 -9.85 -2.92 -2.00
CA ASP A 60 -10.29 -1.79 -2.82
C ASP A 60 -9.09 -0.92 -3.22
N CYS A 61 -8.18 -0.62 -2.28
CA CYS A 61 -6.96 0.13 -2.59
C CYS A 61 -6.05 -0.57 -3.61
N VAL A 62 -5.93 -1.90 -3.56
CA VAL A 62 -5.15 -2.66 -4.54
C VAL A 62 -5.81 -2.56 -5.93
N ALA A 63 -7.13 -2.68 -6.02
CA ALA A 63 -7.85 -2.58 -7.28
C ALA A 63 -7.77 -1.17 -7.89
N ASP A 64 -7.88 -0.13 -7.06
CA ASP A 64 -7.69 1.25 -7.47
C ASP A 64 -6.27 1.49 -7.99
N LEU A 65 -5.24 1.02 -7.26
CA LEU A 65 -3.85 1.13 -7.71
C LEU A 65 -3.61 0.38 -9.02
N ASP A 66 -4.15 -0.84 -9.17
CA ASP A 66 -4.02 -1.60 -10.41
C ASP A 66 -4.62 -0.85 -11.62
N THR A 67 -5.65 -0.02 -11.41
CA THR A 67 -6.22 0.85 -12.45
C THR A 67 -5.37 2.10 -12.72
N LEU A 68 -4.83 2.71 -11.67
CA LEU A 68 -4.10 3.98 -11.77
C LEU A 68 -2.66 3.84 -12.26
N LEU A 69 -2.03 2.68 -12.03
CA LEU A 69 -0.62 2.46 -12.35
C LEU A 69 -0.32 2.60 -13.85
N ASP A 70 -1.26 2.25 -14.71
CA ASP A 70 -1.10 2.31 -16.18
C ASP A 70 -0.92 3.75 -16.71
N ASP A 71 -1.42 4.74 -15.96
CA ASP A 71 -1.37 6.16 -16.33
C ASP A 71 -0.16 6.92 -15.73
N LEU A 72 0.70 6.23 -14.95
CA LEU A 72 1.83 6.85 -14.26
C LEU A 72 3.13 6.77 -15.07
N THR A 73 3.94 7.83 -14.94
CA THR A 73 5.28 7.92 -15.54
C THR A 73 6.32 7.20 -14.68
N GLU A 74 7.45 6.80 -15.25
CA GLU A 74 8.53 6.08 -14.54
C GLU A 74 8.95 6.74 -13.22
N ASP A 75 9.00 8.07 -13.16
CA ASP A 75 9.40 8.84 -11.97
C ASP A 75 8.50 8.59 -10.74
N SER A 76 7.19 8.37 -10.93
CA SER A 76 6.23 8.11 -9.85
C SER A 76 5.80 6.64 -9.78
N LEU A 77 5.88 5.92 -10.89
CA LEU A 77 5.45 4.53 -11.02
C LEU A 77 6.11 3.64 -9.98
N GLY A 78 7.43 3.78 -9.76
CA GLY A 78 8.16 2.96 -8.79
C GLY A 78 7.65 3.13 -7.35
N TYR A 79 7.25 4.35 -6.97
CA TYR A 79 6.68 4.62 -5.65
C TYR A 79 5.34 3.88 -5.46
N PHE A 80 4.43 4.04 -6.40
CA PHE A 80 3.11 3.43 -6.30
C PHE A 80 3.11 1.92 -6.52
N GLN A 81 4.09 1.37 -7.25
CA GLN A 81 4.29 -0.08 -7.35
C GLN A 81 4.72 -0.69 -6.00
N ARG A 82 5.61 -0.02 -5.25
CA ARG A 82 5.98 -0.46 -3.89
C ARG A 82 4.78 -0.41 -2.94
N LEU A 83 4.01 0.68 -3.00
CA LEU A 83 2.78 0.83 -2.23
C LEU A 83 1.77 -0.30 -2.52
N ARG A 84 1.54 -0.59 -3.81
CA ARG A 84 0.66 -1.69 -4.26
C ARG A 84 1.15 -3.04 -3.77
N ARG A 85 2.46 -3.30 -3.84
CA ARG A 85 3.07 -4.54 -3.35
C ARG A 85 2.87 -4.72 -1.85
N LEU A 86 3.02 -3.65 -1.07
CA LEU A 86 2.77 -3.65 0.37
C LEU A 86 1.30 -3.97 0.69
N ALA A 87 0.35 -3.29 0.04
CA ALA A 87 -1.08 -3.53 0.24
C ALA A 87 -1.47 -4.97 -0.11
N ALA A 88 -1.02 -5.49 -1.26
CA ALA A 88 -1.28 -6.87 -1.66
C ALA A 88 -0.70 -7.90 -0.67
N ALA A 89 0.47 -7.62 -0.09
CA ALA A 89 1.07 -8.50 0.91
C ALA A 89 0.26 -8.53 2.22
N LEU A 90 -0.27 -7.38 2.66
CA LEU A 90 -1.17 -7.29 3.81
C LEU A 90 -2.46 -8.06 3.56
N VAL A 91 -3.07 -7.96 2.38
CA VAL A 91 -4.27 -8.74 2.02
C VAL A 91 -3.97 -10.24 2.06
N GLN A 92 -2.90 -10.69 1.40
CA GLN A 92 -2.54 -12.13 1.33
C GLN A 92 -2.24 -12.72 2.70
N LEU A 93 -1.62 -11.95 3.60
CA LEU A 93 -1.36 -12.39 4.97
C LEU A 93 -2.67 -12.73 5.70
N ASN A 94 -3.69 -11.90 5.55
CA ASN A 94 -4.95 -12.02 6.29
C ASN A 94 -5.99 -12.93 5.61
N GLN A 95 -5.69 -13.46 4.42
CA GLN A 95 -6.50 -14.48 3.74
C GLN A 95 -6.00 -15.92 3.99
N ALA A 96 -4.77 -16.05 4.50
CA ALA A 96 -4.13 -17.33 4.76
C ALA A 96 -4.33 -17.84 6.20
N THR A 97 -5.13 -17.12 7.00
CA THR A 97 -5.45 -17.39 8.40
C THR A 97 -6.92 -17.74 8.54
#